data_AF-A0A2V5X3M9-F1
#
_entry.id   AF-A0A2V5X3M9-F1
#
_cell.length_a   1.000
_cell.length_b   1.000
_cell.length_c   1.000
_cell.angle_alpha   90.00
_cell.angle_beta   90.00
_cell.angle_gamma   90.00
#
_symmetry.space_group_name_H-M   'P 1'
#
loop_
_entity.id
_entity.type
_entity.pdbx_description
1 polymer ?
#
loop_
_entity_poly.entity_id
_entity_poly.type
_entity_poly.pdbx_seq_one_letter_code
_entity_poly.pdbx_strand_id
1 'polypeptide(L)'
;MSALEEKSPQGIPGNEFFFEHVHLSFEGNYLLARTVADQVLRLLPESMADQAKREWASLEVCARRLALTDWDRRRVYDAVLRRLSEAPFVNQMNHSEQLAVLREKLASLRADRTAEAVKVARAIYQSALTADPDDFYLRGDFARFLEETGDVPGSIAEWQRVRDLLPFEPAPY
;
A
#
# COMPACT_ATOMS: atom_id res chain seq x y z
N MET A 1 21.53 -0.95 -15.54
CA MET A 1 20.69 0.15 -15.02
C MET A 1 19.69 -0.47 -14.07
N SER A 2 19.14 0.29 -13.12
CA SER A 2 18.10 -0.27 -12.24
C SER A 2 16.78 -0.41 -13.00
N ALA A 3 15.90 -1.33 -12.59
CA ALA A 3 14.60 -1.48 -13.25
C ALA A 3 13.74 -0.20 -13.19
N LEU A 4 13.89 0.58 -12.11
CA LEU A 4 13.25 1.89 -11.97
C LEU A 4 13.76 2.84 -13.05
N GLU A 5 15.08 2.95 -13.21
CA GLU A 5 15.75 3.79 -14.21
C GLU A 5 15.26 3.47 -15.64
N GLU A 6 15.26 2.19 -16.00
CA GLU A 6 14.83 1.72 -17.33
C GLU A 6 13.35 1.99 -17.63
N LYS A 7 12.51 2.09 -16.58
CA LYS A 7 11.08 2.36 -16.70
C LYS A 7 10.72 3.82 -16.48
N SER A 8 11.71 4.67 -16.23
CA SER A 8 11.51 6.11 -16.03
C SER A 8 11.61 6.85 -17.37
N PRO A 9 10.75 7.83 -17.68
CA PRO A 9 10.73 8.51 -18.98
C PRO A 9 12.06 9.15 -19.40
N GLN A 10 12.88 9.57 -18.45
CA GLN A 10 14.16 10.25 -18.66
C GLN A 10 15.36 9.47 -18.10
N GLY A 11 15.16 8.18 -17.75
CA GLY A 11 16.18 7.42 -17.03
C GLY A 11 16.43 7.90 -15.60
N ILE A 12 15.55 8.72 -15.03
CA ILE A 12 15.63 9.20 -13.65
C ILE A 12 14.29 8.92 -12.97
N PRO A 13 14.24 8.02 -11.98
CA PRO A 13 13.02 7.71 -11.27
C PRO A 13 12.44 8.92 -10.51
N GLY A 14 11.14 9.14 -10.67
CA GLY A 14 10.42 10.22 -9.99
C GLY A 14 9.04 9.79 -9.49
N ASN A 15 8.08 10.71 -9.61
CA ASN A 15 6.73 10.59 -9.05
C ASN A 15 5.92 9.39 -9.58
N GLU A 16 6.36 8.76 -10.66
CA GLU A 16 5.78 7.52 -11.19
C GLU A 16 6.02 6.30 -10.26
N PHE A 17 7.10 6.31 -9.47
CA PHE A 17 7.47 5.20 -8.58
C PHE A 17 7.66 5.61 -7.13
N PHE A 18 7.58 6.90 -6.83
CA PHE A 18 7.84 7.45 -5.51
C PHE A 18 6.72 8.38 -5.07
N PHE A 19 6.37 8.33 -3.78
CA PHE A 19 5.49 9.34 -3.18
C PHE A 19 6.22 10.68 -3.00
N GLU A 20 7.49 10.59 -2.66
CA GLU A 20 8.45 11.68 -2.45
C GLU A 20 9.87 11.10 -2.57
N HIS A 21 10.92 11.89 -2.39
CA HIS A 21 12.31 11.51 -2.73
C HIS A 21 12.87 10.21 -2.10
N VAL A 22 12.19 9.56 -1.15
CA VAL A 22 12.66 8.33 -0.47
C VAL A 22 11.69 7.15 -0.61
N HIS A 23 10.40 7.35 -0.34
CA HIS A 23 9.43 6.26 -0.17
C HIS A 23 8.81 5.89 -1.52
N LEU A 24 8.95 4.62 -1.89
CA LEU A 24 8.33 4.06 -3.07
C LEU A 24 6.79 4.10 -2.96
N SER A 25 6.15 4.42 -4.08
CA SER A 25 4.72 4.20 -4.28
C SER A 25 4.41 2.70 -4.30
N PHE A 26 3.12 2.35 -4.37
CA PHE A 26 2.76 0.94 -4.53
C PHE A 26 3.30 0.37 -5.85
N GLU A 27 3.25 1.16 -6.91
CA GLU A 27 3.76 0.84 -8.24
C GLU A 27 5.29 0.69 -8.22
N GLY A 28 5.99 1.57 -7.51
CA GLY A 28 7.44 1.47 -7.31
C GLY A 28 7.84 0.22 -6.51
N ASN A 29 7.14 -0.05 -5.40
CA ASN A 29 7.35 -1.26 -4.60
C ASN A 29 7.08 -2.53 -5.41
N TYR A 30 6.03 -2.54 -6.22
CA TYR A 30 5.72 -3.66 -7.10
C TYR A 30 6.83 -3.90 -8.13
N LEU A 31 7.32 -2.85 -8.80
CA LEU A 31 8.39 -2.99 -9.79
C LEU A 31 9.69 -3.50 -9.15
N LEU A 32 10.02 -3.00 -7.95
CA LEU A 32 11.15 -3.50 -7.17
C LEU A 32 10.96 -4.98 -6.81
N ALA A 33 9.80 -5.35 -6.25
CA ALA A 33 9.49 -6.71 -5.86
C ALA A 33 9.53 -7.68 -7.05
N ARG A 34 8.99 -7.28 -8.20
CA ARG A 34 9.05 -8.07 -9.45
C ARG A 34 10.48 -8.29 -9.90
N THR A 35 11.29 -7.23 -9.87
CA THR A 35 12.71 -7.30 -10.27
C THR A 35 13.49 -8.24 -9.36
N VAL A 36 13.28 -8.16 -8.05
CA VAL A 36 13.90 -9.07 -7.08
C VAL A 36 13.43 -10.51 -7.30
N ALA A 37 12.12 -10.72 -7.45
CA ALA A 37 11.54 -12.05 -7.69
C ALA A 37 12.12 -12.71 -8.96
N ASP A 38 12.30 -11.94 -10.04
CA ASP A 38 12.90 -12.44 -11.29
C ASP A 38 14.38 -12.83 -11.12
N GLN A 39 15.13 -12.17 -10.23
CA GLN A 39 16.50 -12.59 -9.90
C GLN A 39 16.52 -13.84 -9.01
N VAL A 40 15.66 -13.88 -7.98
CA VAL A 40 15.55 -15.04 -7.09
C VAL A 40 15.19 -16.29 -7.87
N LEU A 41 14.29 -16.20 -8.85
CA LEU A 41 13.88 -17.33 -9.69
C LEU A 41 15.06 -18.00 -10.41
N ARG A 42 16.06 -17.22 -10.83
CA ARG A 42 17.26 -17.73 -11.50
C ARG A 42 18.19 -18.51 -10.56
N LEU A 43 18.02 -18.34 -9.26
CA LEU A 43 18.81 -18.98 -8.22
C LEU A 43 18.10 -20.19 -7.60
N LEU A 44 16.81 -20.40 -7.93
CA LEU A 44 16.04 -21.53 -7.42
C LEU A 44 16.36 -22.83 -8.18
N PRO A 45 16.24 -24.00 -7.54
CA PRO A 45 16.33 -25.29 -8.23
C PRO A 45 15.29 -25.42 -9.34
N GLU A 46 15.61 -26.16 -10.41
CA GLU A 46 14.73 -26.33 -11.58
C GLU A 46 13.32 -26.82 -11.22
N SER A 47 13.21 -27.73 -10.24
CA SER A 47 11.93 -28.24 -9.75
C SER A 47 11.01 -27.16 -9.19
N MET A 48 11.58 -26.12 -8.57
CA MET A 48 10.83 -24.97 -8.05
C MET A 48 10.62 -23.90 -9.12
N ALA A 49 11.61 -23.70 -9.99
CA ALA A 49 11.53 -22.75 -11.08
C ALA A 49 10.41 -23.10 -12.08
N ASP A 50 10.23 -24.39 -12.39
CA ASP A 50 9.17 -24.86 -13.30
C ASP A 50 7.75 -24.64 -12.74
N GLN A 51 7.60 -24.72 -11.42
CA GLN A 51 6.33 -24.41 -10.76
C GLN A 51 6.08 -22.88 -10.72
N ALA A 52 7.14 -22.10 -10.56
CA ALA A 52 7.13 -20.63 -10.58
C ALA A 52 7.07 -20.02 -12.00
N LYS A 53 7.19 -20.82 -13.07
CA LYS A 53 6.91 -20.38 -14.46
C LYS A 53 5.47 -19.92 -14.66
N ARG A 54 4.57 -20.18 -13.71
CA ARG A 54 3.24 -19.55 -13.67
C ARG A 54 3.42 -18.08 -13.35
N GLU A 55 3.11 -17.24 -14.33
CA GLU A 55 3.26 -15.78 -14.29
C GLU A 55 3.09 -15.17 -12.91
N TRP A 56 4.03 -14.30 -12.54
CA TRP A 56 3.97 -13.56 -11.29
C TRP A 56 2.67 -12.77 -11.18
N ALA A 57 2.17 -12.63 -9.94
CA ALA A 57 0.98 -11.84 -9.67
C ALA A 57 1.10 -10.43 -10.26
N SER A 58 0.06 -9.96 -10.95
CA SER A 58 0.00 -8.60 -11.46
C SER A 58 -0.12 -7.58 -10.32
N LEU A 59 0.11 -6.31 -10.63
CA LEU A 59 -0.07 -5.20 -9.68
C LEU A 59 -1.47 -5.21 -9.05
N GLU A 60 -2.51 -5.45 -9.86
CA GLU A 60 -3.91 -5.50 -9.43
C GLU A 60 -4.20 -6.72 -8.55
N VAL A 61 -3.55 -7.86 -8.83
CA VAL A 61 -3.65 -9.05 -7.98
C VAL A 61 -3.00 -8.78 -6.63
N CYS A 62 -1.81 -8.17 -6.61
CA CYS A 62 -1.13 -7.77 -5.38
C CYS A 62 -1.98 -6.77 -4.58
N ALA A 63 -2.51 -5.73 -5.22
CA ALA A 63 -3.37 -4.74 -4.57
C ALA A 63 -4.59 -5.39 -3.91
N ARG A 64 -5.24 -6.34 -4.59
CA ARG A 64 -6.40 -7.06 -4.05
C ARG A 64 -6.04 -7.94 -2.85
N ARG A 65 -4.92 -8.67 -2.94
CA ARG A 65 -4.47 -9.57 -1.86
C ARG A 65 -4.04 -8.80 -0.61
N LEU A 66 -3.48 -7.61 -0.80
CA LEU A 66 -3.09 -6.69 0.27
C LEU A 66 -4.25 -5.76 0.70
N ALA A 67 -5.45 -5.95 0.14
CA ALA A 67 -6.61 -5.07 0.30
C ALA A 67 -6.29 -3.57 0.18
N LEU A 68 -5.45 -3.18 -0.77
CA LEU A 68 -5.10 -1.78 -1.02
C LEU A 68 -6.28 -1.04 -1.65
N THR A 69 -7.18 -0.53 -0.80
CA THR A 69 -8.34 0.27 -1.19
C THR A 69 -8.00 1.76 -1.31
N ASP A 70 -8.95 2.56 -1.79
CA ASP A 70 -8.79 4.01 -1.81
C ASP A 70 -8.67 4.62 -0.41
N TRP A 71 -9.18 3.97 0.64
CA TRP A 71 -8.96 4.40 2.03
C TRP A 71 -7.51 4.24 2.45
N ASP A 72 -6.89 3.11 2.12
CA ASP A 72 -5.47 2.86 2.39
C ASP A 72 -4.59 3.84 1.63
N ARG A 73 -4.87 4.02 0.33
CA ARG A 73 -4.16 4.99 -0.51
C ARG A 73 -4.30 6.40 0.06
N ARG A 74 -5.52 6.80 0.45
CA ARG A 74 -5.77 8.13 1.03
C ARG A 74 -4.95 8.32 2.31
N ARG A 75 -4.97 7.36 3.24
CA ARG A 75 -4.17 7.43 4.48
C ARG A 75 -2.68 7.63 4.19
N VAL A 76 -2.12 6.91 3.22
CA VAL A 76 -0.70 7.05 2.85
C VAL A 76 -0.42 8.44 2.26
N TYR A 77 -1.24 8.90 1.32
CA TYR A 77 -1.08 10.23 0.73
C TYR A 77 -1.26 11.35 1.76
N ASP A 78 -2.22 11.24 2.68
CA ASP A 78 -2.41 12.19 3.77
C ASP A 78 -1.18 12.23 4.70
N ALA A 79 -0.58 11.08 5.00
CA ALA A 79 0.63 11.00 5.83
C ALA A 79 1.84 11.64 5.15
N VAL A 80 2.03 11.39 3.85
CA VAL A 80 3.10 12.02 3.05
C VAL A 80 2.88 13.52 2.95
N LEU A 81 1.65 13.96 2.64
CA LEU A 81 1.29 15.37 2.54
C LEU A 81 1.57 16.10 3.87
N ARG A 82 1.17 15.51 5.00
CA ARG A 82 1.44 16.06 6.33
C ARG A 82 2.95 16.21 6.59
N ARG A 83 3.73 15.16 6.30
CA ARG A 83 5.18 15.19 6.46
C ARG A 83 5.82 16.31 5.64
N LEU A 84 5.45 16.46 4.36
CA LEU A 84 6.02 17.51 3.49
C LEU A 84 5.51 18.92 3.81
N SER A 85 4.40 19.03 4.54
CA SER A 85 3.86 20.33 4.98
C SER A 85 4.58 20.90 6.21
N GLU A 86 5.50 20.14 6.81
CA GLU A 86 6.25 20.51 8.01
C GLU A 86 7.76 20.63 7.72
N ALA A 87 8.50 21.32 8.60
CA ALA A 87 9.96 21.37 8.52
C ALA A 87 10.55 19.94 8.65
N PRO A 88 11.66 19.62 7.96
CA PRO A 88 12.53 20.49 7.16
C PRO A 88 12.13 20.62 5.68
N PHE A 89 10.98 20.09 5.25
CA PHE A 89 10.66 19.92 3.82
C PHE A 89 10.13 21.18 3.13
N VAL A 90 9.66 22.16 3.91
CA VAL A 90 9.08 23.43 3.41
C VAL A 90 10.02 24.30 2.57
N ASN A 91 11.34 24.07 2.65
CA ASN A 91 12.36 24.84 1.92
C ASN A 91 12.92 24.09 0.70
N GLN A 92 12.34 22.96 0.30
CA GLN A 92 12.76 22.27 -0.92
C GLN A 92 12.40 23.08 -2.17
N MET A 93 13.28 23.09 -3.17
CA MET A 93 13.12 23.92 -4.38
C MET A 93 11.81 23.63 -5.13
N ASN A 94 11.32 22.39 -5.08
CA ASN A 94 10.10 21.92 -5.75
C ASN A 94 8.93 21.67 -4.77
N HIS A 95 8.96 22.25 -3.57
CA HIS A 95 7.96 22.00 -2.52
C HIS A 95 6.52 22.25 -2.99
N SER A 96 6.27 23.38 -3.66
CA SER A 96 4.95 23.75 -4.15
C SER A 96 4.40 22.75 -5.19
N GLU A 97 5.25 22.30 -6.11
CA GLU A 97 4.91 21.30 -7.13
C GLU A 97 4.62 19.93 -6.48
N GLN A 98 5.44 19.50 -5.52
CA GLN A 98 5.22 18.25 -4.78
C GLN A 98 3.86 18.26 -4.06
N LEU A 99 3.53 19.36 -3.36
CA LEU A 99 2.23 19.46 -2.68
C LEU A 99 1.06 19.49 -3.67
N ALA A 100 1.23 20.10 -4.85
CA ALA A 100 0.19 20.11 -5.87
C ALA A 100 -0.11 18.70 -6.38
N VAL A 101 0.94 17.92 -6.70
CA VAL A 101 0.79 16.52 -7.16
C VAL A 101 0.10 15.66 -6.10
N LEU A 102 0.51 15.77 -4.83
CA LEU A 102 -0.11 14.99 -3.74
C LEU A 102 -1.58 15.34 -3.54
N ARG A 103 -1.93 16.63 -3.60
CA ARG A 103 -3.32 17.10 -3.50
C ARG A 103 -4.18 16.63 -4.66
N GLU A 104 -3.64 16.63 -5.88
CA GLU A 104 -4.32 16.10 -7.05
C GLU A 104 -4.59 14.59 -6.90
N LYS A 105 -3.58 13.83 -6.42
CA LYS A 105 -3.77 12.41 -6.12
C LYS A 105 -4.85 12.18 -5.07
N LEU A 106 -4.82 12.91 -3.96
CA LEU A 106 -5.87 12.82 -2.92
C LEU A 106 -7.26 13.13 -3.48
N ALA A 107 -7.40 14.18 -4.30
CA ALA A 107 -8.67 14.54 -4.92
C ALA A 107 -9.21 13.48 -5.90
N SER A 108 -8.33 12.66 -6.48
CA SER A 108 -8.70 11.58 -7.42
C SER A 108 -9.20 10.30 -6.73
N LEU A 109 -8.90 10.11 -5.44
CA LEU A 109 -9.26 8.90 -4.70
C LEU A 109 -10.73 8.91 -4.30
N ARG A 110 -11.41 7.78 -4.51
CA ARG A 110 -12.83 7.59 -4.16
C ARG A 110 -12.98 6.96 -2.78
N ALA A 111 -12.35 7.61 -1.79
CA ALA A 111 -12.50 7.28 -0.37
C ALA A 111 -13.64 8.11 0.27
N ASP A 112 -14.76 8.25 -0.44
CA ASP A 112 -15.94 8.94 0.06
C ASP A 112 -16.74 8.02 1.00
N ARG A 113 -17.52 8.62 1.92
CA ARG A 113 -18.33 7.85 2.87
C ARG A 113 -19.67 7.41 2.28
N THR A 114 -19.78 7.26 0.95
CA THR A 114 -21.01 6.72 0.38
C THR A 114 -21.19 5.26 0.80
N ALA A 115 -22.44 4.85 1.02
CA ALA A 115 -22.73 3.48 1.47
C ALA A 115 -22.19 2.42 0.49
N GLU A 116 -22.20 2.71 -0.82
CA GLU A 116 -21.69 1.80 -1.84
C GLU A 116 -20.16 1.70 -1.80
N ALA A 117 -19.44 2.81 -1.73
CA ALA A 117 -17.98 2.79 -1.67
C ALA A 117 -17.48 2.07 -0.40
N VAL A 118 -18.13 2.32 0.74
CA VAL A 118 -17.85 1.63 2.01
C VAL A 118 -18.12 0.12 1.87
N LYS A 119 -19.24 -0.27 1.26
CA LYS A 119 -19.58 -1.68 1.05
C LYS A 119 -18.56 -2.39 0.17
N VAL A 120 -18.14 -1.76 -0.94
CA VAL A 120 -17.13 -2.30 -1.86
C VAL A 120 -15.78 -2.46 -1.16
N ALA A 121 -15.30 -1.43 -0.46
CA ALA A 121 -14.04 -1.49 0.28
C ALA A 121 -14.07 -2.57 1.38
N ARG A 122 -15.15 -2.66 2.14
CA ARG A 122 -15.35 -3.71 3.15
C ARG A 122 -15.24 -5.12 2.55
N ALA A 123 -15.85 -5.34 1.39
CA ALA A 123 -15.79 -6.65 0.71
C ALA A 123 -14.36 -7.01 0.26
N ILE A 124 -13.54 -6.02 -0.13
CA ILE A 124 -12.14 -6.24 -0.50
C ILE A 124 -11.34 -6.72 0.72
N TYR A 125 -11.45 -6.05 1.87
CA TYR A 125 -10.80 -6.48 3.11
C TYR A 125 -11.24 -7.89 3.53
N GLN A 126 -12.55 -8.15 3.53
CA GLN A 126 -13.08 -9.47 3.91
C GLN A 126 -12.59 -10.59 2.99
N SER A 127 -12.49 -10.32 1.69
CA SER A 127 -11.95 -11.28 0.71
C SER A 127 -10.47 -11.56 0.95
N ALA A 128 -9.67 -10.52 1.20
CA ALA A 128 -8.25 -10.67 1.51
C ALA A 128 -8.04 -11.44 2.83
N LEU A 129 -8.81 -11.12 3.88
CA LEU A 129 -8.75 -11.80 5.19
C LEU A 129 -9.29 -13.23 5.15
N THR A 130 -10.13 -13.57 4.18
CA THR A 130 -10.52 -14.97 3.95
C THR A 130 -9.34 -15.77 3.40
N ALA A 131 -8.50 -15.15 2.57
CA ALA A 131 -7.33 -15.79 1.98
C ALA A 131 -6.15 -15.89 2.95
N ASP A 132 -5.96 -14.86 3.80
CA ASP A 132 -4.97 -14.87 4.87
C ASP A 132 -5.57 -14.32 6.18
N PRO A 133 -6.21 -15.20 6.99
CA PRO A 133 -6.84 -14.79 8.22
C PRO A 133 -5.87 -14.34 9.32
N ASP A 134 -4.58 -14.60 9.22
CA ASP A 134 -3.63 -14.27 10.31
C ASP A 134 -2.66 -13.14 9.92
N ASP A 135 -2.89 -12.49 8.77
CA ASP A 135 -2.20 -11.26 8.40
C ASP A 135 -2.63 -10.09 9.31
N PHE A 136 -1.78 -9.77 10.29
CA PHE A 136 -2.03 -8.72 11.26
C PHE A 136 -1.99 -7.32 10.65
N TYR A 137 -1.22 -7.08 9.58
CA TYR A 137 -1.20 -5.78 8.91
C TYR A 137 -2.55 -5.52 8.25
N LEU A 138 -3.05 -6.52 7.51
CA LEU A 138 -4.35 -6.45 6.85
C LEU A 138 -5.49 -6.27 7.84
N ARG A 139 -5.44 -6.95 9.00
CA ARG A 139 -6.42 -6.75 10.08
C ARG A 139 -6.38 -5.34 10.65
N GLY A 140 -5.19 -4.79 10.87
CA GLY A 140 -5.03 -3.41 11.34
C GLY A 140 -5.54 -2.37 10.34
N ASP A 141 -5.30 -2.59 9.04
CA ASP A 141 -5.87 -1.74 7.98
C ASP A 141 -7.40 -1.81 7.95
N PHE A 142 -7.96 -3.01 8.09
CA PHE A 142 -9.40 -3.19 8.14
C PHE A 142 -10.02 -2.54 9.38
N ALA A 143 -9.37 -2.67 10.54
CA ALA A 143 -9.81 -2.05 11.78
C ALA A 143 -9.87 -0.51 11.66
N ARG A 144 -8.85 0.13 11.07
CA ARG A 144 -8.85 1.57 10.78
C ARG A 144 -9.96 1.96 9.81
N PHE A 145 -10.16 1.17 8.76
CA PHE A 145 -11.26 1.40 7.83
C PHE A 145 -12.63 1.33 8.52
N LEU A 146 -12.86 0.34 9.38
CA LEU A 146 -14.10 0.19 10.14
C LEU A 146 -14.33 1.39 11.07
N GLU A 147 -13.30 1.85 11.77
CA GLU A 147 -13.38 3.05 12.61
C GLU A 147 -13.73 4.31 11.78
N GLU A 148 -13.00 4.54 10.68
CA GLU A 148 -13.20 5.68 9.79
C GLU A 148 -14.60 5.70 9.14
N THR A 149 -15.25 4.55 9.03
CA THR A 149 -16.59 4.39 8.45
C THR A 149 -17.68 4.25 9.51
N GLY A 150 -17.33 4.31 10.80
CA GLY A 150 -18.27 4.36 11.93
C GLY A 150 -18.63 3.01 12.56
N ASP A 151 -18.04 1.91 12.08
CA ASP A 151 -18.21 0.57 12.66
C ASP A 151 -17.18 0.33 13.77
N VAL A 152 -17.31 1.10 14.85
CA VAL A 152 -16.41 1.03 16.02
C VAL A 152 -16.40 -0.37 16.66
N PRO A 153 -17.53 -1.08 16.85
CA PRO A 153 -17.49 -2.44 17.39
C PRO A 153 -16.71 -3.41 16.51
N GLY A 154 -16.88 -3.33 15.18
CA GLY A 154 -16.10 -4.13 14.24
C GLY A 154 -14.60 -3.81 14.29
N SER A 155 -14.25 -2.53 14.36
CA SER A 155 -12.85 -2.08 14.52
C SER A 155 -12.19 -2.68 15.76
N ILE A 156 -12.86 -2.62 16.91
CA ILE A 156 -12.37 -3.18 18.18
C ILE A 156 -12.13 -4.69 18.04
N ALA A 157 -13.03 -5.43 17.39
CA ALA A 157 -12.88 -6.87 17.21
C ALA A 157 -11.64 -7.21 16.35
N GLU A 158 -11.38 -6.45 15.28
CA GLU A 158 -10.19 -6.64 14.46
C GLU A 158 -8.90 -6.29 15.21
N TRP A 159 -8.89 -5.20 15.99
CA TRP A 159 -7.74 -4.83 16.83
C TRP A 159 -7.46 -5.86 17.93
N GLN A 160 -8.49 -6.45 18.54
CA GLN A 160 -8.32 -7.56 19.47
C GLN A 160 -7.64 -8.75 18.79
N ARG A 161 -8.00 -9.05 17.55
CA ARG A 161 -7.36 -10.13 16.80
C ARG A 161 -5.91 -9.80 16.45
N VAL A 162 -5.59 -8.56 16.08
CA VAL A 162 -4.20 -8.10 15.89
C VAL A 162 -3.38 -8.32 17.17
N ARG A 163 -3.89 -7.88 18.33
CA ARG A 163 -3.23 -8.08 19.63
C ARG A 163 -2.99 -9.56 19.91
N ASP A 164 -3.96 -10.41 19.64
CA ASP A 164 -3.85 -11.85 19.91
C ASP A 164 -2.83 -12.53 18.96
N LEU A 165 -2.64 -11.99 17.75
CA LEU A 165 -1.60 -12.44 16.80
C LEU A 165 -0.20 -11.92 17.15
N LEU A 166 -0.12 -10.77 17.83
CA LEU A 166 1.13 -10.13 18.25
C LEU A 166 1.22 -9.96 19.77
N PRO A 167 1.23 -11.06 20.55
CA PRO A 167 1.15 -11.01 22.01
C PRO A 167 2.36 -10.33 22.68
N PHE A 168 3.44 -10.08 21.94
CA PHE A 168 4.67 -9.46 22.44
C PHE A 168 4.97 -8.11 21.79
N GLU A 169 4.11 -7.59 20.91
CA GLU A 169 4.29 -6.25 20.36
C GLU A 169 3.76 -5.20 21.35
N PRO A 170 4.59 -4.24 21.80
CA PRO A 170 4.18 -3.23 22.78
C PRO A 170 3.38 -2.06 22.16
N ALA A 171 2.95 -2.17 20.89
CA ALA A 171 2.25 -1.10 20.21
C ALA A 171 0.90 -0.81 20.89
N PRO A 172 0.57 0.46 21.19
CA PRO A 172 -0.74 0.82 21.72
C PRO A 172 -1.77 0.75 20.59
N TYR A 173 -2.54 -0.33 20.54
CA TYR A 173 -3.78 -0.44 19.76
C TYR A 173 -4.90 0.39 20.41
#